data_AF-A0A067KRD9-F1
#
_entry.id   AF-A0A067KRD9-F1
#
_cell.length_a   1.000
_cell.length_b   1.000
_cell.length_c   1.000
_cell.angle_alpha   90.00
_cell.angle_beta   90.00
_cell.angle_gamma   90.00
#
_symmetry.space_group_name_H-M   'P 1'
#
loop_
_entity.id
_entity.type
_entity.pdbx_description
1 polymer ?
#
loop_
_entity_poly.entity_id
_entity_poly.type
_entity_poly.pdbx_seq_one_letter_code
_entity_poly.pdbx_strand_id
1 'polypeptide(L)'
;MSVLGAHDPHTADAILFREALSWVKGKGMDRVLFETNSQMLVQALQRPLNDGTYFGSIVADCKLLIEELSHCSFCFMKRSANRVAHLLTTNVYYM
;
A
#
# COMPACT_ATOMS: atom_id res chain seq x y z
N MET A 1 12.33 2.24 -26.22
CA MET A 1 12.27 1.59 -24.90
C MET A 1 10.87 1.84 -24.36
N SER A 2 10.01 0.82 -24.41
CA SER A 2 8.60 0.88 -24.03
C SER A 2 8.45 0.98 -22.52
N VAL A 3 7.86 2.06 -22.03
CA VAL A 3 7.39 2.19 -20.64
C VAL A 3 6.48 1.01 -20.35
N LEU A 4 6.93 0.12 -19.46
CA LEU A 4 6.11 -0.98 -18.97
C LEU A 4 4.91 -0.39 -18.23
N GLY A 5 3.72 -0.67 -18.78
CA GLY A 5 2.45 -0.82 -18.06
C GLY A 5 2.06 0.32 -17.14
N ALA A 6 1.04 1.07 -17.55
CA ALA A 6 0.20 1.82 -16.62
C ALA A 6 -0.38 0.84 -15.57
N HIS A 7 0.37 0.57 -14.50
CA HIS A 7 -0.15 -0.16 -13.36
C HIS A 7 -1.24 0.72 -12.77
N ASP A 8 -2.45 0.17 -12.74
CA ASP A 8 -3.59 0.77 -12.06
C ASP A 8 -3.15 1.32 -10.69
N PRO A 9 -3.51 2.56 -10.32
CA PRO A 9 -3.05 3.18 -9.08
C PRO A 9 -3.27 2.32 -7.84
N HIS A 10 -4.31 1.50 -7.81
CA HIS A 10 -4.58 0.61 -6.68
C HIS A 10 -3.58 -0.55 -6.62
N THR A 11 -3.15 -1.06 -7.78
CA THR A 11 -2.08 -2.07 -7.86
C THR A 11 -0.75 -1.50 -7.40
N ALA A 12 -0.42 -0.26 -7.80
CA ALA A 12 0.80 0.41 -7.35
C ALA A 12 0.79 0.63 -5.82
N ASP A 13 -0.32 1.13 -5.27
CA ASP A 13 -0.47 1.34 -3.82
C ASP A 13 -0.38 0.00 -3.05
N ALA A 14 -0.90 -1.10 -3.59
CA ALA A 14 -0.79 -2.43 -2.98
C ALA A 14 0.65 -2.96 -2.97
N ILE A 15 1.42 -2.75 -4.04
CA ILE A 15 2.84 -3.13 -4.11
C ILE A 15 3.64 -2.35 -3.07
N LEU A 16 3.46 -1.02 -3.02
CA LEU A 16 4.15 -0.17 -2.05
C LEU A 16 3.82 -0.57 -0.61
N PHE A 17 2.57 -0.92 -0.33
CA PHE A 17 2.16 -1.39 0.99
C PHE A 17 2.83 -2.73 1.36
N ARG A 18 2.92 -3.67 0.43
CA ARG A 18 3.63 -4.95 0.63
C ARG A 18 5.11 -4.75 0.94
N GLU A 19 5.76 -3.82 0.23
CA GLU A 19 7.16 -3.47 0.46
C GLU A 19 7.36 -2.84 1.84
N ALA A 20 6.47 -1.93 2.26
CA ALA A 20 6.51 -1.33 3.58
C ALA A 20 6.37 -2.38 4.70
N LEU A 21 5.45 -3.34 4.55
CA LEU A 21 5.29 -4.46 5.48
C LEU A 21 6.57 -5.30 5.57
N SER A 22 7.16 -5.64 4.41
CA SER A 22 8.40 -6.42 4.34
C SER A 22 9.56 -5.69 5.00
N TRP A 23 9.65 -4.37 4.82
CA TRP A 23 10.67 -3.54 5.45
C TRP A 23 10.53 -3.50 6.97
N VAL A 24 9.31 -3.29 7.47
CA VAL A 24 8.99 -3.32 8.91
C VAL A 24 9.31 -4.67 9.53
N LYS A 25 8.93 -5.77 8.86
CA LYS A 25 9.29 -7.14 9.26
C LYS A 25 10.80 -7.31 9.35
N GLY A 26 11.54 -6.91 8.31
CA GLY A 26 13.00 -6.98 8.28
C GLY A 26 13.70 -6.13 9.34
N LYS A 27 13.03 -5.10 9.86
CA LYS A 27 13.51 -4.26 10.97
C LYS A 27 13.12 -4.78 12.35
N GLY A 28 12.25 -5.80 12.44
CA GLY A 28 11.75 -6.33 13.71
C GLY A 28 10.96 -5.30 14.52
N MET A 29 10.33 -4.33 13.87
CA MET A 29 9.53 -3.31 14.54
C MET A 29 8.17 -3.89 14.96
N ASP A 30 7.70 -3.53 16.15
CA ASP A 30 6.38 -3.88 16.65
C ASP A 30 5.46 -2.65 16.69
N ARG A 31 4.14 -2.88 16.87
CA ARG A 31 3.15 -1.81 17.10
C ARG A 31 3.12 -0.73 16.01
N VAL A 32 3.16 -1.15 14.75
CA VAL A 32 3.18 -0.24 13.60
C VAL A 32 1.77 0.03 13.08
N LEU A 33 1.47 1.30 12.83
CA LEU A 33 0.29 1.75 12.09
C LEU A 33 0.69 2.09 10.66
N PHE A 34 0.10 1.38 9.68
CA PHE A 34 0.29 1.67 8.27
C PHE A 34 -0.84 2.54 7.74
N GLU A 35 -0.47 3.70 7.21
CA GLU A 35 -1.39 4.62 6.56
C GLU A 35 -1.31 4.44 5.06
N THR A 36 -2.43 4.07 4.42
CA THR A 36 -2.52 3.96 2.97
C THR A 36 -3.46 5.02 2.40
N ASN A 37 -3.11 5.52 1.22
CA ASN A 37 -3.90 6.43 0.40
C ASN A 37 -4.95 5.69 -0.47
N SER A 38 -5.10 4.37 -0.32
CA SER A 38 -5.98 3.53 -1.14
C SER A 38 -7.09 2.93 -0.32
N GLN A 39 -8.29 3.51 -0.44
CA GLN A 39 -9.50 2.95 0.18
C GLN A 39 -9.81 1.54 -0.35
N MET A 40 -9.54 1.29 -1.63
CA MET A 40 -9.72 -0.03 -2.25
C MET A 40 -8.82 -1.08 -1.59
N LEU A 41 -7.56 -0.73 -1.31
CA LEU A 41 -6.64 -1.63 -0.62
C LEU A 41 -7.13 -1.95 0.79
N VAL A 42 -7.55 -0.94 1.56
CA VAL A 42 -8.09 -1.17 2.91
C VAL A 42 -9.31 -2.09 2.88
N GLN A 43 -10.23 -1.86 1.94
CA GLN A 43 -11.41 -2.71 1.77
C GLN A 43 -11.04 -4.16 1.38
N ALA A 44 -10.04 -4.33 0.51
CA ALA A 44 -9.56 -5.65 0.09
C ALA A 44 -8.85 -6.41 1.23
N LEU A 45 -8.10 -5.70 2.08
CA LEU A 45 -7.46 -6.27 3.28
C LEU A 45 -8.49 -6.72 4.31
N GLN A 46 -9.62 -6.02 4.44
CA GLN A 46 -10.69 -6.34 5.40
C GLN A 46 -11.63 -7.46 4.95
N ARG A 47 -11.75 -7.71 3.64
CA ARG A 47 -12.63 -8.75 3.08
C ARG A 47 -11.89 -10.08 2.95
N PRO A 48 -12.57 -11.24 2.97
CA PRO A 48 -11.97 -12.51 2.58
C PRO A 48 -11.34 -12.44 1.18
N LEU A 49 -10.26 -13.18 0.94
CA LEU A 49 -9.64 -13.26 -0.38
C LEU A 49 -10.63 -13.88 -1.37
N ASN A 50 -11.00 -13.14 -2.41
CA ASN A 50 -12.00 -13.62 -3.37
C ASN A 50 -11.57 -13.56 -4.84
N ASP A 51 -10.42 -12.99 -5.16
CA ASP A 51 -10.10 -12.68 -6.55
C ASP A 51 -8.76 -13.29 -6.94
N GLY A 52 -8.77 -14.22 -7.90
CA GLY A 52 -7.57 -14.75 -8.58
C GLY A 52 -6.90 -13.74 -9.52
N THR A 53 -7.05 -12.45 -9.22
CA THR A 53 -6.46 -11.34 -9.98
C THR A 53 -5.06 -11.02 -9.46
N TYR A 54 -4.26 -10.35 -10.29
CA TYR A 54 -2.92 -9.90 -9.88
C TYR A 54 -2.96 -9.01 -8.62
N PHE A 55 -3.93 -8.10 -8.53
CA PHE A 55 -4.17 -7.30 -7.33
C PHE A 55 -4.52 -8.19 -6.12
N GLY A 56 -5.40 -9.17 -6.30
CA GLY A 56 -5.77 -10.13 -5.26
C GLY A 56 -4.57 -10.93 -4.73
N SER A 57 -3.64 -11.33 -5.60
CA SER A 57 -2.38 -11.98 -5.18
C SER A 57 -1.53 -11.07 -4.30
N ILE A 58 -1.37 -9.79 -4.66
CA ILE A 58 -0.63 -8.83 -3.84
C ILE A 58 -1.32 -8.61 -2.49
N VAL A 59 -2.65 -8.51 -2.48
CA VAL A 59 -3.43 -8.39 -1.22
C VAL A 59 -3.25 -9.63 -0.34
N ALA A 60 -3.17 -10.83 -0.91
CA ALA A 60 -2.88 -12.05 -0.18
C ALA A 60 -1.51 -12.00 0.49
N ASP A 61 -0.47 -11.59 -0.25
CA ASP A 61 0.88 -11.38 0.30
C ASP A 61 0.86 -10.40 1.49
N CYS A 62 0.15 -9.28 1.34
CA CYS A 62 0.02 -8.28 2.40
C CYS A 62 -0.63 -8.85 3.67
N LYS A 63 -1.67 -9.68 3.53
CA LYS A 63 -2.33 -10.32 4.68
C LYS A 63 -1.40 -11.26 5.42
N LEU A 64 -0.65 -12.10 4.69
CA LEU A 64 0.33 -13.00 5.28
C LEU A 64 1.39 -12.23 6.07
N LEU A 65 1.92 -11.14 5.49
CA LEU A 65 2.88 -10.28 6.19
C LEU A 65 2.28 -9.61 7.43
N ILE A 66 1.02 -9.18 7.39
CA ILE A 66 0.33 -8.60 8.56
C ILE A 66 0.16 -9.65 9.66
N GLU A 67 -0.19 -10.89 9.31
CA GLU A 67 -0.34 -11.99 10.27
C GLU A 67 0.98 -12.33 10.98
N GLU A 68 2.11 -12.21 10.27
CA GLU A 68 3.45 -12.39 10.84
C GLU A 68 3.90 -11.23 11.73
N LEU A 69 3.36 -10.02 11.53
CA LEU A 69 3.71 -8.83 12.30
C LEU A 69 2.87 -8.73 13.58
N SER A 70 3.52 -8.90 14.73
CA SER A 70 2.89 -8.73 16.03
C SER A 70 2.44 -7.28 16.24
N HIS A 71 1.13 -7.05 16.45
CA HIS A 71 0.53 -5.73 16.71
C HIS A 71 0.56 -4.74 15.53
N CYS A 72 0.33 -5.22 14.31
CA CYS A 72 0.16 -4.34 13.15
C CYS A 72 -1.28 -3.83 13.01
N SER A 73 -1.46 -2.56 12.61
CA SER A 73 -2.75 -1.98 12.24
C SER A 73 -2.64 -1.21 10.93
N PHE A 74 -3.74 -1.04 10.20
CA PHE A 74 -3.75 -0.28 8.94
C PHE A 74 -5.02 0.57 8.80
N CYS A 75 -4.90 1.74 8.17
CA CYS A 75 -6.02 2.64 7.95
C CYS A 75 -5.90 3.42 6.63
N PHE A 76 -7.04 3.92 6.15
CA PHE A 76 -7.08 4.79 4.97
C PHE A 76 -6.96 6.26 5.39
N MET A 77 -6.03 6.99 4.76
CA MET A 77 -5.93 8.45 4.87
C MET A 77 -6.27 9.14 3.56
N LYS A 78 -7.29 10.02 3.60
CA LYS A 78 -7.65 10.87 2.46
C LYS A 78 -6.51 11.85 2.17
N ARG A 79 -6.01 11.84 0.92
CA ARG A 79 -4.97 12.78 0.43
C ARG A 79 -5.31 14.26 0.66
N SER A 80 -6.58 14.61 0.84
CA SER A 80 -7.02 15.99 1.14
C SER A 80 -6.49 16.54 2.47
N ALA A 81 -6.04 15.68 3.40
CA ALA A 81 -5.34 16.11 4.62
C ALA A 81 -3.84 16.40 4.39
N ASN A 82 -3.29 16.03 3.23
CA ASN A 82 -1.86 16.16 2.92
C ASN A 82 -1.64 17.18 1.78
N ARG A 83 -2.07 18.43 2.02
CA ARG A 83 -1.78 19.59 1.14
C ARG A 83 -0.28 19.74 0.87
N VAL A 84 0.56 19.24 1.78
CA VAL A 84 2.03 19.19 1.68
C VAL A 84 2.50 18.17 0.63
N ALA A 85 1.90 16.98 0.56
CA ALA A 85 2.26 16.00 -0.47
C ALA A 85 1.86 16.44 -1.89
N HIS A 86 0.73 17.14 -2.04
CA HIS A 86 0.30 17.72 -3.32
C HIS A 86 1.25 18.81 -3.84
N LEU A 87 1.82 19.61 -2.93
CA LEU A 87 2.85 20.59 -3.28
C LEU A 87 4.17 19.94 -3.72
N LEU A 88 4.52 18.78 -3.15
CA LEU A 88 5.75 18.06 -3.51
C LEU A 88 5.64 17.35 -4.87
N THR A 89 4.49 16.77 -5.22
CA THR A 89 4.33 16.13 -6.55
C THR A 89 4.30 17.15 -7.69
N THR A 90 3.94 18.41 -7.41
CA THR A 90 3.90 19.47 -8.43
C THR A 90 5.30 19.99 -8.81
N ASN A 91 6.32 19.77 -7.98
CA ASN A 91 7.70 20.21 -8.27
C ASN A 91 8.58 19.18 -8.98
N VAL A 92 8.10 17.95 -9.20
CA VAL A 92 8.86 16.92 -9.94
C VAL A 92 8.58 16.95 -11.45
N TYR A 93 7.58 17.73 -11.91
CA TYR A 93 7.26 17.89 -13.34
C TYR A 93 7.91 19.12 -14.01
N TYR A 94 8.78 19.86 -13.29
CA TYR A 94 9.50 21.03 -13.82
C TYR A 94 11.02 20.95 -13.62
N MET A 95 11.62 19.80 -13.91
CA MET A 95 13.04 19.75 -14.34
C MET A 95 13.20 18.81 -15.52
#